data_AF-A0A7S2NCX9-F1
#
_entry.id   AF-A0A7S2NCX9-F1
#
_cell.length_a   1.000
_cell.length_b   1.000
_cell.length_c   1.000
_cell.angle_alpha   90.00
_cell.angle_beta   90.00
_cell.angle_gamma   90.00
#
_symmetry.space_group_name_H-M   'P 1'
#
loop_
_entity.id
_entity.type
_entity.pdbx_description
1 polymer ?
#
loop_
_entity_poly.entity_id
_entity_poly.type
_entity_poly.pdbx_seq_one_letter_code
_entity_poly.pdbx_strand_id
1 'polypeptide(L)'
;DGRYVLSDGGPSLAGEYKGKIYASGKLPSPLPSSSFTSLSLTTVGGAAHGAVDGQVIFSSAPISDAGTGFAILGTNAWLPVLFDDARVEQAGPDWGPLAPACPAAEAGAALFARPCEKNGRVAEDQRFELLPSWGLRHVGSGLCAFAGSAAEGTRLSLSTCDPKDARQRLKNDYTTIRNSLQELTLEAGNSRFHLAGGFDGSVFLAAKRSADRLPRQVQSWDSWSFFPNTGQLRNQYDPNESMGYPRCLSTCKPTGSLPIVV
;
A
#
# COMPACT_ATOMS: atom_id res chain seq x y z
N ASP A 1 20.70 -2.27 -30.91
CA ASP A 1 20.22 -3.66 -30.67
C ASP A 1 18.75 -3.82 -30.32
N GLY A 2 17.99 -2.76 -30.02
CA GLY A 2 16.52 -2.82 -29.93
C GLY A 2 15.99 -3.90 -28.98
N ARG A 3 16.66 -4.16 -27.85
CA ARG A 3 16.20 -5.16 -26.86
C ARG A 3 15.17 -4.52 -25.93
N TYR A 4 14.14 -5.25 -25.56
CA TYR A 4 13.20 -4.84 -24.53
C TYR A 4 13.13 -5.86 -23.40
N VAL A 5 12.82 -5.38 -22.20
CA VAL A 5 12.60 -6.18 -20.99
C VAL A 5 11.47 -5.54 -20.20
N LEU A 6 10.50 -6.35 -19.78
CA LEU A 6 9.51 -6.05 -18.76
C LEU A 6 9.88 -6.87 -17.52
N SER A 7 10.09 -6.20 -16.38
CA SER A 7 10.55 -6.84 -15.14
C SER A 7 10.03 -6.13 -13.89
N ASP A 8 10.14 -6.81 -12.74
CA ASP A 8 10.06 -6.16 -11.44
C ASP A 8 11.30 -5.29 -11.21
N GLY A 9 11.08 -3.98 -11.12
CA GLY A 9 12.14 -2.99 -11.00
C GLY A 9 12.97 -2.82 -12.28
N GLY A 10 13.76 -1.75 -12.30
CA GLY A 10 14.69 -1.45 -13.37
C GLY A 10 16.06 -2.12 -13.18
N PRO A 11 16.91 -2.10 -14.23
CA PRO A 11 18.31 -2.52 -14.09
C PRO A 11 19.05 -1.54 -13.17
N SER A 12 20.11 -2.01 -12.49
CA SER A 12 21.00 -1.08 -11.79
C SER A 12 21.69 -0.13 -12.79
N LEU A 13 22.19 1.00 -12.30
CA LEU A 13 23.00 1.93 -13.10
C LEU A 13 24.12 1.16 -13.83
N ALA A 14 24.08 1.17 -15.16
CA ALA A 14 24.96 0.43 -16.06
C ALA A 14 25.10 -1.08 -15.78
N GLY A 15 24.10 -1.71 -15.13
CA GLY A 15 24.15 -3.12 -14.74
C GLY A 15 22.92 -3.92 -15.14
N GLU A 16 22.74 -5.06 -14.47
CA GLU A 16 21.75 -6.07 -14.83
C GLU A 16 20.40 -5.86 -14.14
N TYR A 17 19.37 -6.54 -14.65
CA TYR A 17 18.06 -6.66 -14.03
C TYR A 17 18.14 -7.65 -12.86
N LYS A 18 17.67 -7.24 -11.69
CA LYS A 18 17.71 -8.07 -10.47
C LYS A 18 16.37 -8.71 -10.10
N GLY A 19 15.26 -8.18 -10.63
CA GLY A 19 13.92 -8.69 -10.38
C GLY A 19 13.48 -9.77 -11.36
N LYS A 20 12.25 -10.25 -11.16
CA LYS A 20 11.60 -11.21 -12.06
C LYS A 20 11.42 -10.58 -13.44
N ILE A 21 11.78 -11.32 -14.49
CA ILE A 21 11.52 -10.91 -15.87
C ILE A 21 10.19 -11.50 -16.32
N TYR A 22 9.26 -10.64 -16.72
CA TYR A 22 7.92 -11.01 -17.19
C TYR A 22 7.87 -11.23 -18.70
N ALA A 23 8.59 -10.39 -19.45
CA ALA A 23 8.73 -10.50 -20.90
C ALA A 23 10.06 -9.93 -21.33
N SER A 24 10.66 -10.49 -22.37
CA SER A 24 11.84 -9.91 -23.00
C SER A 24 11.93 -10.33 -24.46
N GLY A 25 12.63 -9.54 -25.27
CA GLY A 25 12.77 -9.85 -26.68
C GLY A 25 13.61 -8.82 -27.44
N LYS A 26 13.50 -8.88 -28.76
CA LYS A 26 14.11 -7.94 -29.68
C LYS A 26 13.03 -7.31 -30.55
N LEU A 27 13.16 -6.01 -30.78
CA LEU A 27 12.39 -5.28 -31.75
C LEU A 27 12.74 -5.77 -33.16
N PRO A 28 11.79 -5.76 -34.10
CA PRO A 28 12.05 -6.13 -35.50
C PRO A 28 13.07 -5.23 -36.18
N SER A 29 13.21 -3.99 -35.70
CA SER A 29 14.20 -3.04 -36.18
C SER A 29 14.86 -2.32 -34.98
N PRO A 30 16.15 -1.97 -35.07
CA PRO A 30 16.81 -1.17 -34.04
C PRO A 30 16.13 0.19 -33.87
N LEU A 31 16.11 0.70 -32.64
CA LEU A 31 15.63 2.06 -32.39
C LEU A 31 16.58 3.07 -33.03
N PRO A 32 16.06 4.08 -33.75
CA PRO A 32 16.86 5.17 -34.30
C PRO A 32 17.46 6.02 -33.17
N SER A 33 18.71 6.47 -33.35
CA SER A 33 19.41 7.31 -32.37
C SER A 33 19.13 8.81 -32.50
N SER A 34 18.49 9.24 -33.59
CA SER A 34 18.29 10.65 -33.94
C SER A 34 16.83 11.04 -34.19
N SER A 35 15.86 10.22 -33.76
CA SER A 35 14.44 10.52 -33.83
C SER A 35 13.71 10.04 -32.59
N PHE A 36 12.52 10.58 -32.34
CA PHE A 36 11.65 10.12 -31.27
C PHE A 36 11.09 8.72 -31.57
N THR A 37 10.94 7.94 -30.51
CA THR A 37 10.24 6.66 -30.49
C THR A 37 9.12 6.76 -29.46
N SER A 38 7.93 6.31 -29.83
CA SER A 38 6.79 6.23 -28.92
C SER A 38 6.82 4.90 -28.17
N LEU A 39 6.79 4.96 -26.84
CA LEU A 39 6.65 3.78 -25.99
C LEU A 39 5.27 3.81 -25.33
N SER A 40 4.57 2.67 -25.32
CA SER A 40 3.35 2.51 -24.52
C SER A 40 3.40 1.24 -23.69
N LEU A 41 2.89 1.35 -22.47
CA LEU A 41 2.69 0.25 -21.53
C LEU A 41 1.30 0.39 -20.94
N THR A 42 0.52 -0.69 -20.98
CA THR A 42 -0.82 -0.75 -20.40
C THR A 42 -0.89 -1.96 -19.48
N THR A 43 -1.40 -1.77 -18.27
CA THR A 43 -1.54 -2.83 -17.27
C THR A 43 -2.97 -2.91 -16.76
N VAL A 44 -3.58 -4.09 -16.86
CA VAL A 44 -4.96 -4.34 -16.40
C VAL A 44 -5.06 -5.76 -15.87
N GLY A 45 -5.59 -5.95 -14.66
CA GLY A 45 -5.98 -7.27 -14.12
C GLY A 45 -4.88 -8.33 -14.12
N GLY A 46 -3.63 -7.96 -13.80
CA GLY A 46 -2.50 -8.90 -13.77
C GLY A 46 -1.90 -9.21 -15.15
N ALA A 47 -2.23 -8.43 -16.18
CA ALA A 47 -1.64 -8.53 -17.51
C ALA A 47 -1.04 -7.20 -17.96
N ALA A 48 0.06 -7.27 -18.70
CA ALA A 48 0.73 -6.15 -19.33
C ALA A 48 0.72 -6.28 -20.85
N HIS A 49 0.52 -5.14 -21.51
CA HIS A 49 0.60 -4.95 -22.95
C HIS A 49 1.60 -3.83 -23.24
N GLY A 50 2.52 -4.05 -24.19
CA GLY A 50 3.54 -3.09 -24.56
C GLY A 50 3.66 -2.92 -26.05
N ALA A 51 3.86 -1.67 -26.48
CA ALA A 51 4.10 -1.34 -27.88
C ALA A 51 5.22 -0.32 -28.04
N VAL A 52 5.88 -0.38 -29.20
CA VAL A 52 6.91 0.56 -29.65
C VAL A 52 6.49 1.07 -31.01
N ASP A 53 6.37 2.39 -31.16
CA ASP A 53 5.86 3.06 -32.37
C ASP A 53 4.51 2.48 -32.86
N GLY A 54 3.65 2.12 -31.90
CA GLY A 54 2.35 1.50 -32.17
C GLY A 54 2.39 0.01 -32.52
N GLN A 55 3.59 -0.58 -32.72
CA GLN A 55 3.75 -2.01 -32.93
C GLN A 55 3.80 -2.75 -31.60
N VAL A 56 2.89 -3.70 -31.41
CA VAL A 56 2.83 -4.55 -30.22
C VAL A 56 4.08 -5.42 -30.12
N ILE A 57 4.78 -5.33 -28.99
CA ILE A 57 5.96 -6.14 -28.67
C ILE A 57 5.64 -7.27 -27.68
N PHE A 58 4.58 -7.13 -26.90
CA PHE A 58 3.97 -8.21 -26.11
C PHE A 58 2.51 -7.85 -25.79
N SER A 59 1.61 -8.84 -25.78
CA SER A 59 0.16 -8.59 -25.74
C SER A 59 -0.57 -9.03 -24.47
N SER A 60 0.06 -9.84 -23.61
CA SER A 60 -0.56 -10.33 -22.37
C SER A 60 0.49 -10.92 -21.41
N ALA A 61 1.57 -10.18 -21.15
CA ALA A 61 2.60 -10.64 -20.23
C ALA A 61 2.02 -10.72 -18.81
N PRO A 62 2.04 -11.88 -18.12
CA PRO A 62 1.48 -12.01 -16.79
C PRO A 62 2.33 -11.21 -15.81
N ILE A 63 1.71 -10.29 -15.07
CA ILE A 63 2.33 -9.45 -14.05
C ILE A 63 1.56 -9.58 -12.74
N SER A 64 2.20 -9.19 -11.63
CA SER A 64 1.50 -9.06 -10.35
C SER A 64 0.41 -7.99 -10.45
N ASP A 65 -0.82 -8.30 -10.03
CA ASP A 65 -1.88 -7.31 -9.95
C ASP A 65 -1.82 -6.51 -8.65
N ALA A 66 -1.16 -7.02 -7.61
CA ALA A 66 -1.04 -6.44 -6.27
C ALA A 66 -0.39 -5.04 -6.21
N GLY A 67 0.25 -4.60 -7.30
CA GLY A 67 0.99 -3.34 -7.38
C GLY A 67 0.12 -2.11 -7.61
N THR A 68 0.41 -1.03 -6.87
CA THR A 68 0.00 0.33 -7.23
C THR A 68 1.20 1.24 -7.12
N GLY A 69 1.33 2.23 -8.01
CA GLY A 69 2.52 3.08 -8.03
C GLY A 69 2.42 4.24 -9.01
N PHE A 70 3.52 4.98 -9.10
CA PHE A 70 3.68 6.06 -10.07
C PHE A 70 4.21 5.53 -11.40
N ALA A 71 3.86 6.20 -12.49
CA ALA A 71 4.58 6.06 -13.75
C ALA A 71 5.84 6.93 -13.68
N ILE A 72 6.99 6.36 -14.05
CA ILE A 72 8.28 7.05 -14.04
C ILE A 72 8.98 6.77 -15.37
N LEU A 73 9.60 7.81 -15.93
CA LEU A 73 10.49 7.72 -17.07
C LEU A 73 11.93 7.94 -16.60
N GLY A 74 12.88 7.17 -17.14
CA GLY A 74 14.27 7.28 -16.74
C GLY A 74 15.20 6.44 -17.60
N THR A 75 16.50 6.56 -17.33
CA THR A 75 17.56 5.84 -18.01
C THR A 75 18.39 5.06 -16.99
N ASN A 76 19.04 3.99 -17.44
CA ASN A 76 19.99 3.24 -16.61
C ASN A 76 21.43 3.72 -16.77
N ALA A 77 21.65 4.90 -17.35
CA ALA A 77 22.97 5.46 -17.63
C ALA A 77 22.94 6.99 -17.59
N TRP A 78 24.08 7.60 -17.29
CA TRP A 78 24.28 9.05 -17.29
C TRP A 78 24.49 9.57 -18.72
N LEU A 79 23.41 9.61 -19.49
CA LEU A 79 23.41 10.05 -20.88
C LEU A 79 22.30 11.08 -21.11
N PRO A 80 22.50 12.06 -22.00
CA PRO A 80 21.44 12.97 -22.39
C PRO A 80 20.35 12.20 -23.15
N VAL A 81 19.14 12.18 -22.60
CA VAL A 81 17.94 11.59 -23.23
C VAL A 81 16.81 12.60 -23.09
N LEU A 82 16.05 12.77 -24.17
CA LEU A 82 14.88 13.63 -24.20
C LEU A 82 13.62 12.77 -24.06
N PHE A 83 12.70 13.23 -23.22
CA PHE A 83 11.35 12.68 -23.09
C PHE A 83 10.37 13.77 -23.54
N ASP A 84 9.41 13.40 -24.38
CA ASP A 84 8.37 14.30 -24.86
C ASP A 84 7.04 13.54 -24.95
N ASP A 85 5.91 14.27 -25.00
CA ASP A 85 4.55 13.74 -25.11
C ASP A 85 4.20 12.65 -24.05
N ALA A 86 4.73 12.79 -22.84
CA ALA A 86 4.44 11.88 -21.74
C ALA A 86 2.98 11.98 -21.30
N ARG A 87 2.23 10.88 -21.45
CA ARG A 87 0.82 10.76 -21.04
C ARG A 87 0.59 9.55 -20.14
N VAL A 88 -0.28 9.72 -19.15
CA VAL A 88 -0.75 8.63 -18.27
C VAL A 88 -2.26 8.65 -18.30
N GLU A 89 -2.86 7.56 -18.76
CA GLU A 89 -4.30 7.43 -18.94
C GLU A 89 -4.83 6.22 -18.17
N GLN A 90 -6.11 6.28 -17.81
CA GLN A 90 -6.77 5.21 -17.09
C GLN A 90 -6.82 3.93 -17.95
N ALA A 91 -6.31 2.84 -17.39
CA ALA A 91 -6.46 1.50 -17.95
C ALA A 91 -7.35 0.65 -17.02
N GLY A 92 -8.42 0.09 -17.59
CA GLY A 92 -9.35 -0.77 -16.85
C GLY A 92 -10.25 -0.02 -15.86
N PRO A 93 -11.10 -0.75 -15.12
CA PRO A 93 -12.08 -0.16 -14.20
C PRO A 93 -11.49 0.30 -12.85
N ASP A 94 -10.29 -0.16 -12.49
CA ASP A 94 -9.75 -0.10 -11.12
C ASP A 94 -9.05 1.23 -10.75
N TRP A 95 -9.21 2.27 -11.56
CA TRP A 95 -8.78 3.64 -11.24
C TRP A 95 -9.86 4.47 -10.52
N GLY A 96 -11.09 3.95 -10.47
CA GLY A 96 -12.19 4.52 -9.70
C GLY A 96 -12.14 4.16 -8.21
N PRO A 97 -12.93 4.83 -7.37
CA PRO A 97 -13.04 4.53 -5.94
C PRO A 97 -13.48 3.08 -5.72
N LEU A 98 -12.80 2.38 -4.79
CA LEU A 98 -12.93 0.92 -4.64
C LEU A 98 -14.27 0.40 -4.07
N ALA A 99 -15.12 1.23 -3.44
CA ALA A 99 -16.38 0.80 -2.80
C ALA A 99 -17.19 2.04 -2.34
N PRO A 100 -18.49 1.92 -1.94
CA PRO A 100 -19.40 3.07 -1.87
C PRO A 100 -19.02 4.08 -0.79
N ALA A 101 -19.59 5.28 -0.89
CA ALA A 101 -19.44 6.35 0.10
C ALA A 101 -19.73 5.80 1.50
N CYS A 102 -18.68 5.72 2.32
CA CYS A 102 -18.79 5.29 3.69
C CYS A 102 -19.61 6.32 4.47
N PRO A 103 -20.49 5.89 5.39
CA PRO A 103 -21.21 6.81 6.25
C PRO A 103 -20.21 7.66 7.04
N ALA A 104 -20.62 8.89 7.39
CA ALA A 104 -19.81 9.75 8.24
C ALA A 104 -19.50 9.02 9.56
N ALA A 105 -18.23 9.03 9.95
CA ALA A 105 -17.80 8.31 11.15
C ALA A 105 -18.20 9.08 12.41
N GLU A 106 -18.78 8.39 13.38
CA GLU A 106 -19.26 8.97 14.64
C GLU A 106 -18.51 8.39 15.85
N ALA A 107 -18.71 8.97 17.03
CA ALA A 107 -18.15 8.42 18.26
C ALA A 107 -18.71 7.01 18.53
N GLY A 108 -17.84 6.08 18.89
CA GLY A 108 -18.15 4.66 19.04
C GLY A 108 -18.03 3.84 17.75
N ALA A 109 -17.85 4.46 16.58
CA ALA A 109 -17.67 3.74 15.33
C ALA A 109 -16.42 2.85 15.39
N ALA A 110 -16.56 1.59 15.00
CA ALA A 110 -15.46 0.64 14.97
C ALA A 110 -14.47 0.96 13.84
N LEU A 111 -13.20 0.65 14.06
CA LEU A 111 -12.17 0.71 13.02
C LEU A 111 -11.98 -0.67 12.38
N PHE A 112 -11.71 -0.66 11.08
CA PHE A 112 -11.56 -1.83 10.23
C PHE A 112 -10.33 -1.70 9.36
N ALA A 113 -9.92 -2.82 8.76
CA ALA A 113 -8.95 -2.90 7.70
C ALA A 113 -9.68 -3.24 6.40
N ARG A 114 -9.56 -2.37 5.39
CA ARG A 114 -10.13 -2.61 4.05
C ARG A 114 -9.06 -2.38 2.97
N PRO A 115 -9.25 -2.82 1.71
CA PRO A 115 -8.28 -2.51 0.65
C PRO A 115 -7.92 -1.02 0.65
N CYS A 116 -6.63 -0.70 0.60
CA CYS A 116 -6.21 0.68 0.44
C CYS A 116 -6.74 1.27 -0.86
N GLU A 117 -7.16 2.53 -0.81
CA GLU A 117 -7.48 3.28 -2.02
C GLU A 117 -6.25 3.33 -2.95
N LYS A 118 -6.46 3.04 -4.24
CA LYS A 118 -5.38 2.82 -5.23
C LYS A 118 -4.96 4.15 -5.89
N ASN A 119 -3.84 4.11 -6.61
CA ASN A 119 -3.41 5.17 -7.53
C ASN A 119 -3.26 6.57 -6.90
N GLY A 120 -2.81 6.62 -5.64
CA GLY A 120 -2.57 7.89 -4.94
C GLY A 120 -3.83 8.67 -4.55
N ARG A 121 -5.03 8.10 -4.76
CA ARG A 121 -6.27 8.68 -4.27
C ARG A 121 -6.34 8.56 -2.75
N VAL A 122 -6.94 9.56 -2.13
CA VAL A 122 -7.20 9.59 -0.68
C VAL A 122 -8.69 9.32 -0.49
N ALA A 123 -9.00 8.22 0.20
CA ALA A 123 -10.36 7.94 0.65
C ALA A 123 -10.53 8.55 2.05
N GLU A 124 -11.57 9.37 2.24
CA GLU A 124 -11.79 10.11 3.49
C GLU A 124 -11.92 9.18 4.70
N ASP A 125 -12.54 8.01 4.54
CA ASP A 125 -12.69 7.01 5.60
C ASP A 125 -11.34 6.36 6.01
N GLN A 126 -10.32 6.47 5.17
CA GLN A 126 -8.97 5.93 5.37
C GLN A 126 -7.95 7.01 5.76
N ARG A 127 -8.40 8.26 5.92
CA ARG A 127 -7.52 9.40 6.15
C ARG A 127 -7.34 9.62 7.65
N PHE A 128 -6.13 9.39 8.12
CA PHE A 128 -5.73 9.58 9.50
C PHE A 128 -4.55 10.53 9.60
N GLU A 129 -4.43 11.17 10.76
CA GLU A 129 -3.33 12.03 11.13
C GLU A 129 -2.73 11.56 12.45
N LEU A 130 -1.40 11.60 12.51
CA LEU A 130 -0.65 11.32 13.72
C LEU A 130 -0.51 12.62 14.52
N LEU A 131 -1.09 12.65 15.71
CA LEU A 131 -1.05 13.80 16.59
C LEU A 131 0.22 13.82 17.45
N PRO A 132 0.71 15.00 17.90
CA PRO A 132 1.83 15.11 18.83
C PRO A 132 1.62 14.37 20.16
N SER A 133 0.37 14.08 20.53
CA SER A 133 0.00 13.31 21.71
C SER A 133 0.13 11.79 21.52
N TRP A 134 0.73 11.33 20.42
CA TRP A 134 0.72 9.93 19.98
C TRP A 134 -0.68 9.41 19.68
N GLY A 135 -1.62 10.31 19.39
CA GLY A 135 -2.98 9.96 19.01
C GLY A 135 -3.09 9.72 17.51
N LEU A 136 -3.99 8.82 17.10
CA LEU A 136 -4.35 8.64 15.70
C LEU A 136 -5.73 9.25 15.46
N ARG A 137 -5.80 10.38 14.76
CA ARG A 137 -7.05 11.10 14.50
C ARG A 137 -7.58 10.78 13.11
N HIS A 138 -8.82 10.35 13.01
CA HIS A 138 -9.52 10.29 11.73
C HIS A 138 -9.84 11.72 11.25
N VAL A 139 -9.38 12.08 10.06
CA VAL A 139 -9.45 13.47 9.56
C VAL A 139 -10.91 13.89 9.32
N GLY A 140 -11.71 13.03 8.68
CA GLY A 140 -13.08 13.38 8.30
C GLY A 140 -14.03 13.62 9.47
N SER A 141 -13.82 12.94 10.61
CA SER A 141 -14.68 13.10 11.80
C SER A 141 -14.03 13.90 12.93
N GLY A 142 -12.71 14.12 12.89
CA GLY A 142 -11.97 14.76 13.97
C GLY A 142 -11.85 13.91 15.24
N LEU A 143 -12.26 12.64 15.21
CA LEU A 143 -12.24 11.72 16.35
C LEU A 143 -10.94 10.90 16.38
N CYS A 144 -10.53 10.48 17.57
CA CYS A 144 -9.31 9.70 17.79
C CYS A 144 -9.61 8.21 17.96
N ALA A 145 -8.72 7.38 17.43
CA ALA A 145 -8.71 5.95 17.66
C ALA A 145 -8.54 5.66 19.17
N PHE A 146 -9.33 4.72 19.66
CA PHE A 146 -9.50 4.44 21.06
C PHE A 146 -9.65 2.94 21.29
N ALA A 147 -8.93 2.42 22.28
CA ALA A 147 -9.14 1.07 22.78
C ALA A 147 -9.99 1.11 24.06
N GLY A 148 -11.13 0.43 24.05
CA GLY A 148 -12.02 0.36 25.23
C GLY A 148 -11.33 -0.13 26.50
N SER A 149 -10.31 -0.99 26.34
CA SER A 149 -9.47 -1.51 27.41
C SER A 149 -8.03 -1.75 26.95
N ALA A 150 -7.12 -1.86 27.91
CA ALA A 150 -5.73 -2.24 27.70
C ALA A 150 -5.58 -3.77 27.72
N ALA A 151 -6.25 -4.48 26.81
CA ALA A 151 -6.24 -5.94 26.75
C ALA A 151 -6.04 -6.46 25.32
N GLU A 152 -5.42 -7.63 25.20
CA GLU A 152 -5.33 -8.36 23.93
C GLU A 152 -6.73 -8.67 23.38
N GLY A 153 -6.88 -8.59 22.05
CA GLY A 153 -8.15 -8.78 21.35
C GLY A 153 -9.09 -7.57 21.39
N THR A 154 -8.72 -6.49 22.09
CA THR A 154 -9.56 -5.28 22.15
C THR A 154 -9.64 -4.64 20.78
N ARG A 155 -10.86 -4.50 20.25
CA ARG A 155 -11.12 -3.78 19.00
C ARG A 155 -11.03 -2.28 19.21
N LEU A 156 -10.54 -1.59 18.18
CA LEU A 156 -10.47 -0.13 18.20
C LEU A 156 -11.79 0.49 17.71
N SER A 157 -12.14 1.61 18.31
CA SER A 157 -13.23 2.48 17.89
C SER A 157 -12.79 3.94 17.87
N LEU A 158 -13.67 4.84 17.44
CA LEU A 158 -13.46 6.27 17.50
C LEU A 158 -14.05 6.86 18.78
N SER A 159 -13.39 7.86 19.35
CA SER A 159 -13.90 8.66 20.47
C SER A 159 -13.39 10.09 20.40
N THR A 160 -13.93 10.99 21.21
CA THR A 160 -13.42 12.35 21.33
C THR A 160 -11.93 12.32 21.68
N CYS A 161 -11.12 13.09 20.96
CA CYS A 161 -9.68 13.15 21.21
C CYS A 161 -9.38 13.72 22.60
N ASP A 162 -8.70 12.93 23.43
CA ASP A 162 -8.19 13.35 24.74
C ASP A 162 -6.70 12.98 24.85
N PRO A 163 -5.78 13.94 24.78
CA PRO A 163 -4.33 13.66 24.88
C PRO A 163 -3.92 13.10 26.25
N LYS A 164 -4.78 13.21 27.28
CA LYS A 164 -4.54 12.66 28.61
C LYS A 164 -4.97 11.19 28.72
N ASP A 165 -5.83 10.70 27.82
CA ASP A 165 -6.27 9.31 27.83
C ASP A 165 -5.19 8.38 27.25
N ALA A 166 -4.60 7.56 28.10
CA ALA A 166 -3.59 6.58 27.68
C ALA A 166 -4.13 5.57 26.66
N ARG A 167 -5.44 5.33 26.62
CA ARG A 167 -6.08 4.40 25.67
C ARG A 167 -6.16 4.93 24.24
N GLN A 168 -5.77 6.19 24.02
CA GLN A 168 -5.66 6.80 22.69
C GLN A 168 -4.19 6.95 22.23
N ARG A 169 -3.21 6.56 23.05
CA ARG A 169 -1.78 6.74 22.78
C ARG A 169 -1.20 5.57 21.99
N LEU A 170 -1.38 5.61 20.68
CA LEU A 170 -0.77 4.71 19.71
C LEU A 170 0.61 5.27 19.33
N LYS A 171 1.64 4.94 20.11
CA LYS A 171 3.01 5.38 19.86
C LYS A 171 3.47 4.96 18.47
N ASN A 172 3.93 5.97 17.75
CA ASN A 172 4.35 5.93 16.38
C ASN A 172 5.72 6.61 16.21
N ASP A 173 6.82 5.90 16.37
CA ASP A 173 8.09 6.48 15.89
C ASP A 173 8.10 6.37 14.37
N TYR A 174 7.75 7.47 13.70
CA TYR A 174 7.62 7.54 12.25
C TYR A 174 8.86 7.04 11.51
N THR A 175 10.06 7.37 12.02
CA THR A 175 11.33 7.02 11.37
C THR A 175 11.60 5.53 11.45
N THR A 176 11.26 4.90 12.57
CA THR A 176 11.46 3.47 12.76
C THR A 176 10.32 2.66 12.18
N ILE A 177 9.07 3.15 12.21
CA ILE A 177 7.93 2.53 11.49
C ILE A 177 8.17 2.52 9.98
N ARG A 178 8.62 3.65 9.39
CA ARG A 178 8.94 3.73 7.96
C ARG A 178 10.00 2.71 7.53
N ASN A 179 10.96 2.42 8.40
CA ASN A 179 12.05 1.49 8.12
C ASN A 179 11.77 0.07 8.64
N SER A 180 10.53 -0.24 9.02
CA SER A 180 10.13 -1.55 9.58
C SER A 180 10.90 -1.95 10.85
N LEU A 181 11.44 -0.98 11.59
CA LEU A 181 12.22 -1.18 12.81
C LEU A 181 11.34 -1.21 14.08
N GLN A 182 10.14 -0.63 14.05
CA GLN A 182 9.18 -0.64 15.17
C GLN A 182 7.73 -0.75 14.70
N GLU A 183 6.90 -1.38 15.53
CA GLU A 183 5.44 -1.53 15.33
C GLU A 183 4.68 -0.34 15.93
N LEU A 184 3.49 -0.04 15.38
CA LEU A 184 2.57 0.91 16.01
C LEU A 184 2.03 0.29 17.30
N THR A 185 2.41 0.87 18.45
CA THR A 185 2.11 0.27 19.77
C THR A 185 1.16 1.13 20.58
N LEU A 186 0.11 0.53 21.13
CA LEU A 186 -0.68 1.18 22.16
C LEU A 186 0.05 1.06 23.49
N GLU A 187 0.40 2.20 24.09
CA GLU A 187 0.79 2.26 25.50
C GLU A 187 -0.42 2.58 26.36
N ALA A 188 -1.20 1.54 26.66
CA ALA A 188 -2.26 1.64 27.64
C ALA A 188 -1.79 1.00 28.97
N GLY A 189 -1.35 1.84 29.91
CA GLY A 189 -0.82 1.39 31.20
C GLY A 189 0.58 0.76 31.11
N ASN A 190 0.83 -0.29 31.89
CA ASN A 190 2.13 -1.01 31.91
C ASN A 190 2.26 -2.07 30.79
N SER A 191 1.21 -2.27 29.99
CA SER A 191 1.19 -3.27 28.94
C SER A 191 1.50 -2.62 27.58
N ARG A 192 2.36 -3.28 26.80
CA ARG A 192 2.68 -2.89 25.42
C ARG A 192 1.94 -3.82 24.46
N PHE A 193 0.79 -3.36 23.98
CA PHE A 193 0.09 -4.00 22.87
C PHE A 193 0.46 -3.31 21.56
N HIS A 194 0.38 -4.02 20.45
CA HIS A 194 0.52 -3.44 19.12
C HIS A 194 -0.79 -3.49 18.36
N LEU A 195 -0.94 -2.58 17.40
CA LEU A 195 -2.07 -2.63 16.48
C LEU A 195 -1.88 -3.82 15.54
N ALA A 196 -2.87 -4.68 15.46
CA ALA A 196 -2.93 -5.80 14.54
C ALA A 196 -4.26 -5.78 13.77
N GLY A 197 -4.34 -6.56 12.70
CA GLY A 197 -5.60 -6.77 11.99
C GLY A 197 -5.78 -8.20 11.50
N GLY A 198 -7.02 -8.63 11.38
CA GLY A 198 -7.39 -9.97 10.93
C GLY A 198 -7.75 -9.99 9.45
N PHE A 199 -7.59 -11.15 8.81
CA PHE A 199 -8.05 -11.40 7.44
C PHE A 199 -9.58 -11.37 7.26
N ASP A 200 -10.34 -10.99 8.29
CA ASP A 200 -11.76 -10.64 8.26
C ASP A 200 -11.98 -9.12 8.16
N GLY A 201 -10.90 -8.33 8.16
CA GLY A 201 -10.91 -6.88 8.19
C GLY A 201 -11.05 -6.27 9.59
N SER A 202 -10.97 -7.08 10.65
CA SER A 202 -10.94 -6.56 12.01
C SER A 202 -9.62 -5.86 12.32
N VAL A 203 -9.66 -4.86 13.20
CA VAL A 203 -8.47 -4.18 13.75
C VAL A 203 -8.55 -4.21 15.27
N PHE A 204 -7.48 -4.69 15.91
CA PHE A 204 -7.46 -4.98 17.34
C PHE A 204 -6.07 -4.84 17.94
N LEU A 205 -6.00 -4.88 19.27
CA LEU A 205 -4.74 -4.92 20.02
C LEU A 205 -4.23 -6.36 20.15
N ALA A 206 -2.97 -6.59 19.81
CA ALA A 206 -2.29 -7.87 20.00
C ALA A 206 -1.12 -7.75 20.97
N ALA A 207 -0.83 -8.81 21.71
CA ALA A 207 0.34 -8.86 22.59
C ALA A 207 1.63 -8.89 21.77
N LYS A 208 2.65 -8.13 22.17
CA LYS A 208 3.95 -8.13 21.48
C LYS A 208 4.51 -9.56 21.42
N ARG A 209 4.88 -10.03 20.22
CA ARG A 209 5.44 -11.37 20.05
C ARG A 209 6.73 -11.52 20.88
N SER A 210 6.80 -12.55 21.71
CA SER A 210 8.08 -13.06 22.20
C SER A 210 8.72 -13.83 21.04
N ALA A 211 10.01 -13.63 20.78
CA ALA A 211 10.72 -14.25 19.64
C ALA A 211 10.66 -15.79 19.61
N ASP A 212 10.24 -16.43 20.71
CA ASP A 212 10.26 -17.89 20.92
C ASP A 212 8.95 -18.64 20.60
N ARG A 213 7.90 -17.97 20.09
CA ARG A 213 6.65 -18.68 19.71
C ARG A 213 6.65 -19.03 18.21
N LEU A 214 6.69 -20.33 17.93
CA LEU A 214 6.51 -20.99 16.62
C LEU A 214 5.35 -20.39 15.80
N PRO A 215 5.41 -20.45 14.46
CA PRO A 215 4.45 -19.80 13.59
C PRO A 215 3.08 -20.48 13.70
N ARG A 216 2.11 -19.84 14.36
CA ARG A 216 0.70 -20.21 14.18
C ARG A 216 0.15 -19.40 13.00
N GLN A 217 -0.39 -20.16 12.05
CA GLN A 217 -1.15 -19.79 10.86
C GLN A 217 -1.34 -18.29 10.60
N VAL A 218 -0.71 -17.86 9.52
CA VAL A 218 -0.82 -16.62 8.73
C VAL A 218 -2.28 -16.14 8.59
N GLN A 219 -2.91 -15.59 9.63
CA GLN A 219 -4.29 -15.05 9.55
C GLN A 219 -4.44 -13.63 10.12
N SER A 220 -3.32 -12.98 10.46
CA SER A 220 -3.31 -11.61 10.96
C SER A 220 -2.09 -10.84 10.45
N TRP A 221 -2.25 -9.52 10.34
CA TRP A 221 -1.20 -8.56 10.05
C TRP A 221 -0.78 -7.88 11.35
N ASP A 222 0.53 -7.86 11.62
CA ASP A 222 1.09 -7.35 12.88
C ASP A 222 1.87 -6.03 12.70
N SER A 223 2.02 -5.56 11.46
CA SER A 223 2.73 -4.32 11.15
C SER A 223 1.80 -3.30 10.50
N TRP A 224 2.02 -2.03 10.84
CA TRP A 224 1.33 -0.89 10.26
C TRP A 224 2.32 0.22 9.96
N SER A 225 2.17 0.86 8.81
CA SER A 225 3.04 1.90 8.29
C SER A 225 2.22 3.12 7.88
N PHE A 226 2.65 4.29 8.31
CA PHE A 226 1.98 5.55 7.96
C PHE A 226 2.57 6.14 6.68
N PHE A 227 1.69 6.53 5.76
CA PHE A 227 2.03 7.13 4.46
C PHE A 227 1.60 8.60 4.48
N PRO A 228 2.52 9.57 4.76
CA PRO A 228 2.15 10.96 4.96
C PRO A 228 1.47 11.62 3.75
N ASN A 229 1.88 11.23 2.54
CA ASN A 229 1.34 11.83 1.31
C ASN A 229 -0.15 11.54 1.11
N THR A 230 -0.64 10.41 1.64
CA THR A 230 -2.06 10.02 1.53
C THR A 230 -2.80 10.05 2.85
N GLY A 231 -2.10 10.25 3.98
CA GLY A 231 -2.67 10.12 5.32
C GLY A 231 -3.15 8.70 5.64
N GLN A 232 -2.68 7.69 4.92
CA GLN A 232 -3.12 6.31 5.12
C GLN A 232 -2.23 5.57 6.11
N LEU A 233 -2.84 4.75 6.97
CA LEU A 233 -2.13 3.75 7.76
C LEU A 233 -2.31 2.38 7.12
N ARG A 234 -1.24 1.82 6.53
CA ARG A 234 -1.24 0.58 5.75
C ARG A 234 -0.66 -0.58 6.54
N ASN A 235 -1.19 -1.79 6.40
CA ASN A 235 -0.65 -3.00 7.03
C ASN A 235 0.65 -3.54 6.38
N GLN A 236 1.13 -2.89 5.33
CA GLN A 236 2.31 -3.27 4.57
C GLN A 236 3.05 -1.99 4.14
N TYR A 237 4.37 -1.95 4.33
CA TYR A 237 5.23 -0.91 3.75
C TYR A 237 5.62 -1.30 2.32
N ASP A 238 6.24 -2.47 2.18
CA ASP A 238 6.55 -3.10 0.90
C ASP A 238 5.45 -4.10 0.52
N PRO A 239 5.05 -4.18 -0.76
CA PRO A 239 4.10 -5.20 -1.22
C PRO A 239 4.61 -6.61 -0.93
N ASN A 240 3.78 -7.43 -0.30
CA ASN A 240 4.01 -8.87 -0.14
C ASN A 240 2.89 -9.65 -0.82
N GLU A 241 3.21 -10.32 -1.93
CA GLU A 241 2.24 -11.08 -2.73
C GLU A 241 1.49 -12.14 -1.91
N SER A 242 2.15 -12.77 -0.93
CA SER A 242 1.51 -13.76 -0.05
C SER A 242 0.45 -13.17 0.89
N MET A 243 0.47 -11.86 1.12
CA MET A 243 -0.52 -11.15 1.94
C MET A 243 -1.56 -10.41 1.10
N GLY A 244 -1.44 -10.47 -0.24
CA GLY A 244 -2.27 -9.72 -1.18
C GLY A 244 -2.09 -8.20 -1.07
N TYR A 245 -3.05 -7.45 -1.62
CA TYR A 245 -3.01 -6.00 -1.64
C TYR A 245 -2.92 -5.39 -0.22
N PRO A 246 -2.18 -4.30 -0.05
CA PRO A 246 -2.16 -3.54 1.19
C PRO A 246 -3.57 -3.15 1.65
N ARG A 247 -3.79 -3.31 2.95
CA ARG A 247 -5.00 -2.91 3.66
C ARG A 247 -4.72 -1.63 4.42
N CYS A 248 -5.70 -0.74 4.41
CA CYS A 248 -5.66 0.53 5.10
C CYS A 248 -6.61 0.50 6.29
N LEU A 249 -6.19 1.14 7.38
CA LEU A 249 -7.08 1.46 8.48
C LEU A 249 -8.22 2.32 7.94
N SER A 250 -9.44 2.02 8.37
CA SER A 250 -10.65 2.61 7.84
C SER A 250 -11.74 2.69 8.89
N THR A 251 -12.60 3.70 8.80
CA THR A 251 -13.84 3.80 9.58
C THR A 251 -14.99 2.99 8.98
N CYS A 252 -14.74 2.28 7.89
CA CYS A 252 -15.73 1.63 7.06
C CYS A 252 -15.47 0.13 6.98
N LYS A 253 -16.53 -0.65 7.20
CA LYS A 253 -16.43 -2.11 7.12
C LYS A 253 -16.13 -2.53 5.68
N PRO A 254 -15.16 -3.44 5.43
CA PRO A 254 -14.93 -3.96 4.09
C PRO A 254 -16.21 -4.63 3.55
N THR A 255 -16.61 -4.24 2.34
CA THR A 255 -17.69 -4.89 1.59
C THR A 255 -17.09 -6.06 0.80
N GLY A 256 -17.48 -7.30 1.16
CA GLY A 256 -17.07 -8.53 0.48
C GLY A 256 -16.13 -9.42 1.32
N SER A 257 -16.24 -10.73 1.13
CA SER A 257 -15.30 -11.71 1.69
C SER A 257 -13.91 -11.50 1.09
N LEU A 258 -12.91 -11.50 1.95
CA LEU A 258 -11.54 -11.20 1.57
C LEU A 258 -10.98 -12.36 0.74
N PRO A 259 -10.33 -12.11 -0.41
CA PRO A 259 -9.66 -13.19 -1.13
C PRO A 259 -8.55 -13.72 -0.23
N ILE A 260 -8.74 -14.93 0.28
CA ILE A 260 -7.67 -15.70 0.90
C ILE A 260 -6.79 -16.11 -0.27
N VAL A 261 -5.62 -15.47 -0.41
CA VAL A 261 -4.57 -15.99 -1.29
C VAL A 261 -4.00 -17.20 -0.57
N VAL A 262 -4.39 -18.40 -1.00
CA VAL A 262 -3.82 -19.68 -0.56
C VAL A 262 -2.54 -19.94 -1.34
#